data_AF-A0A838E9V8-F1
#
_entry.id   AF-A0A838E9V8-F1
#
_cell.length_a   1.000
_cell.length_b   1.000
_cell.length_c   1.000
_cell.angle_alpha   90.00
_cell.angle_beta   90.00
_cell.angle_gamma   90.00
#
_symmetry.space_group_name_H-M   'P 1'
#
loop_
_entity.id
_entity.type
_entity.pdbx_description
1 polymer ?
#
loop_
_entity_poly.entity_id
_entity_poly.type
_entity_poly.pdbx_seq_one_letter_code
_entity_poly.pdbx_strand_id
1 'polypeptide(L)'
;MDDRPRAPRAVRADEGRDHGGRTGDADRVLTLARADRTPIPNTLSESFDAVAGELTQLRVRLMELLPDPSLTPDERLARLARVVPDSQLVTAHRRTARRKLADLRRRLDELVPDDRLSHAQRLEWLVSRVDQLVSGERRLIEKLESIGDYRDTDIGVSPRHWK
;
A
#
# COMPACT_ATOMS: atom_id res chain seq x y z
N MET A 1 8.58 -63.85 -12.70
CA MET A 1 9.40 -64.46 -11.65
C MET A 1 10.78 -64.60 -12.24
N ASP A 2 11.74 -63.78 -11.82
CA ASP A 2 13.15 -64.13 -11.91
C ASP A 2 13.87 -63.48 -10.74
N ASP A 3 14.67 -64.33 -10.10
CA ASP A 3 15.10 -64.29 -8.72
C ASP A 3 16.63 -64.21 -8.72
N ARG A 4 17.17 -63.07 -8.28
CA ARG A 4 18.42 -62.81 -7.49
C ARG A 4 19.70 -63.65 -7.77
N PRO A 5 20.92 -63.06 -7.70
CA PRO A 5 21.49 -62.69 -6.39
C PRO A 5 22.44 -61.48 -6.31
N ARG A 6 22.82 -61.18 -5.06
CA ARG A 6 23.48 -60.00 -4.45
C ARG A 6 25.01 -59.87 -4.69
N ALA A 7 25.45 -58.61 -4.77
CA ALA A 7 26.54 -57.86 -4.06
C ALA A 7 27.74 -58.64 -3.42
N PRO A 8 28.99 -58.08 -3.33
CA PRO A 8 29.27 -56.93 -2.45
C PRO A 8 30.51 -56.02 -2.76
N ARG A 9 30.55 -54.85 -2.06
CA ARG A 9 31.67 -54.13 -1.37
C ARG A 9 33.08 -54.09 -2.03
N ALA A 10 33.92 -53.05 -1.93
CA ALA A 10 34.10 -51.95 -0.98
C ALA A 10 35.38 -51.16 -1.36
N VAL A 11 35.44 -49.86 -0.99
CA VAL A 11 36.60 -49.18 -0.33
C VAL A 11 37.88 -48.99 -1.18
N ARG A 12 38.39 -47.78 -1.46
CA ARG A 12 39.09 -46.78 -0.59
C ARG A 12 39.42 -45.58 -1.52
N ALA A 13 39.07 -44.34 -1.18
CA ALA A 13 39.87 -43.38 -0.40
C ALA A 13 41.25 -43.04 -1.01
N ASP A 14 41.38 -41.81 -1.53
CA ASP A 14 42.56 -40.92 -1.41
C ASP A 14 42.11 -39.54 -1.94
N GLU A 15 41.75 -38.57 -1.11
CA GLU A 15 42.64 -37.57 -0.50
C GLU A 15 43.51 -36.81 -1.52
N GLY A 16 42.95 -35.73 -2.05
CA GLY A 16 43.67 -34.70 -2.80
C GLY A 16 43.15 -33.33 -2.40
N ARG A 17 43.71 -32.83 -1.29
CA ARG A 17 43.42 -31.57 -0.61
C ARG A 17 44.15 -30.42 -1.34
N ASP A 18 43.45 -29.36 -1.73
CA ASP A 18 44.01 -27.99 -1.92
C ASP A 18 42.83 -27.00 -1.96
N HIS A 19 42.55 -26.26 -0.89
CA HIS A 19 43.12 -24.95 -0.49
C HIS A 19 42.80 -23.79 -1.46
N GLY A 20 42.08 -22.81 -0.91
CA GLY A 20 41.72 -21.56 -1.56
C GLY A 20 40.21 -21.36 -1.48
N GLY A 21 39.68 -20.89 -0.36
CA GLY A 21 39.69 -19.46 -0.09
C GLY A 21 38.30 -18.92 -0.43
N ARG A 22 37.47 -18.77 0.60
CA ARG A 22 37.10 -17.45 1.14
C ARG A 22 35.75 -16.96 0.58
N THR A 23 34.80 -16.95 1.51
CA THR A 23 33.90 -15.84 1.81
C THR A 23 32.91 -15.39 0.74
N GLY A 24 31.63 -15.53 1.06
CA GLY A 24 30.70 -14.43 0.83
C GLY A 24 29.60 -14.65 -0.19
N ASP A 25 28.99 -15.84 -0.26
CA ASP A 25 27.77 -16.04 -1.05
C ASP A 25 26.50 -15.76 -0.23
N ALA A 26 26.48 -14.59 0.42
CA ALA A 26 25.32 -14.04 1.11
C ALA A 26 24.93 -12.64 0.61
N ASP A 27 25.62 -12.10 -0.40
CA ASP A 27 25.44 -10.71 -0.85
C ASP A 27 24.85 -10.57 -2.26
N ARG A 28 24.35 -11.68 -2.85
CA ARG A 28 23.78 -11.69 -4.21
C ARG A 28 22.26 -11.52 -4.30
N VAL A 29 21.58 -11.18 -3.20
CA VAL A 29 20.12 -10.90 -3.20
C VAL A 29 19.79 -9.43 -2.92
N LEU A 30 20.79 -8.53 -2.83
CA LEU A 30 20.59 -7.10 -2.57
C LEU A 30 20.98 -6.18 -3.74
N THR A 31 21.03 -6.69 -4.96
CA THR A 31 21.41 -5.88 -6.16
C THR A 31 20.23 -5.65 -7.09
N LEU A 32 19.11 -5.07 -6.61
CA LEU A 32 18.03 -4.57 -7.49
C LEU A 32 17.14 -3.48 -6.85
N ALA A 33 17.61 -2.78 -5.81
CA ALA A 33 16.80 -1.76 -5.12
C ALA A 33 17.49 -0.38 -4.97
N ARG A 34 18.44 -0.04 -5.84
CA ARG A 34 19.07 1.30 -5.86
C ARG A 34 19.42 1.73 -7.28
N ALA A 35 18.41 2.07 -8.08
CA ALA A 35 18.63 2.69 -9.39
C ALA A 35 17.63 3.82 -9.71
N ASP A 36 17.04 4.45 -8.70
CA ASP A 36 16.14 5.61 -8.91
C ASP A 36 16.17 6.59 -7.73
N ARG A 37 17.36 6.79 -7.15
CA ARG A 37 17.60 8.05 -6.43
C ARG A 37 18.04 9.03 -7.50
N THR A 38 17.12 9.91 -7.89
CA THR A 38 17.49 11.19 -8.51
C THR A 38 18.70 11.75 -7.75
N PRO A 39 19.78 12.15 -8.44
CA PRO A 39 20.88 12.80 -7.77
C PRO A 39 20.29 14.03 -7.06
N ILE A 40 20.41 14.05 -5.73
CA ILE A 40 20.16 15.29 -4.98
C ILE A 40 21.15 16.28 -5.58
N PRO A 41 20.70 17.40 -6.18
CA PRO A 41 21.63 18.39 -6.68
C PRO A 41 22.51 18.79 -5.50
N ASN A 42 23.81 18.60 -5.67
CA ASN A 42 24.78 18.85 -4.63
C ASN A 42 24.97 20.37 -4.51
N THR A 43 24.00 21.09 -3.96
CA THR A 43 24.07 22.55 -3.72
C THR A 43 24.63 22.84 -2.33
N LEU A 44 25.80 22.28 -2.02
CA LEU A 44 26.57 22.68 -0.83
C LEU A 44 27.22 24.08 -0.99
N SER A 45 26.85 24.85 -2.02
CA SER A 45 27.40 26.18 -2.34
C SER A 45 26.47 27.34 -1.99
N GLU A 46 25.24 27.09 -1.55
CA GLU A 46 24.29 28.17 -1.20
C GLU A 46 24.52 28.64 0.24
N SER A 47 24.49 29.95 0.46
CA SER A 47 24.59 30.50 1.81
C SER A 47 23.32 30.20 2.60
N PHE A 48 23.46 30.02 3.92
CA PHE A 48 22.32 29.83 4.81
C PHE A 48 21.26 30.93 4.66
N ASP A 49 21.70 32.19 4.53
CA ASP A 49 20.80 33.34 4.36
C ASP A 49 20.02 33.28 3.05
N ALA A 50 20.64 32.79 1.96
CA ALA A 50 19.95 32.59 0.69
C ALA A 50 18.87 31.52 0.80
N VAL A 51 19.20 30.37 1.38
CA VAL A 51 18.25 29.25 1.60
C VAL A 51 17.10 29.68 2.51
N ALA A 52 17.41 30.35 3.63
CA ALA A 52 16.41 30.85 4.57
C ALA A 52 15.51 31.93 3.94
N GLY A 53 16.08 32.80 3.12
CA GLY A 53 15.37 33.81 2.35
C GLY A 53 14.38 33.19 1.37
N GLU A 54 14.83 32.23 0.56
CA GLU A 54 13.98 31.52 -0.40
C GLU A 54 12.86 30.74 0.30
N LEU A 55 13.19 29.99 1.35
CA LEU A 55 12.20 29.24 2.12
C LEU A 55 11.11 30.15 2.69
N THR A 56 11.50 31.33 3.20
CA THR A 56 10.58 32.33 3.73
C THR A 56 9.67 32.88 2.63
N GLN A 57 10.24 33.23 1.47
CA GLN A 57 9.47 33.73 0.32
C GLN A 57 8.45 32.69 -0.17
N LEU A 58 8.87 31.43 -0.33
CA LEU A 58 7.99 30.35 -0.74
C LEU A 58 6.85 30.14 0.28
N ARG A 59 7.15 30.20 1.57
CA ARG A 59 6.14 30.07 2.63
C ARG A 59 5.11 31.20 2.59
N VAL A 60 5.56 32.44 2.46
CA VAL A 60 4.66 33.61 2.33
C VAL A 60 3.76 33.42 1.12
N ARG A 61 4.34 33.06 -0.03
CA ARG A 61 3.59 32.87 -1.27
C ARG A 61 2.55 31.75 -1.17
N LEU A 62 2.89 30.65 -0.52
CA LEU A 62 1.95 29.55 -0.28
C LEU A 62 0.78 29.96 0.63
N MET A 63 1.03 30.80 1.65
CA MET A 63 -0.04 31.32 2.51
C MET A 63 -0.95 32.30 1.77
N GLU A 64 -0.42 33.14 0.88
CA GLU A 64 -1.22 34.04 0.04
C GLU A 64 -2.15 33.27 -0.91
N LEU A 65 -1.63 32.24 -1.57
CA LEU A 65 -2.38 31.47 -2.57
C LEU A 65 -3.46 30.56 -1.94
N LEU A 66 -3.17 30.02 -0.76
CA LEU A 66 -4.09 29.16 -0.02
C LEU A 66 -4.11 29.69 1.42
N PRO A 67 -5.04 30.56 1.83
CA PRO A 67 -5.03 31.17 3.17
C PRO A 67 -5.79 30.35 4.23
N ASP A 68 -5.65 29.01 4.20
CA ASP A 68 -6.27 28.12 5.20
C ASP A 68 -5.28 27.86 6.36
N PRO A 69 -5.50 28.38 7.57
CA PRO A 69 -4.54 28.27 8.68
C PRO A 69 -4.35 26.83 9.19
N SER A 70 -5.25 25.90 8.85
CA SER A 70 -5.12 24.49 9.25
C SER A 70 -4.08 23.71 8.43
N LEU A 71 -3.56 24.29 7.35
CA LEU A 71 -2.66 23.60 6.42
C LEU A 71 -1.20 23.95 6.62
N THR A 72 -0.37 22.91 6.63
CA THR A 72 1.08 23.01 6.53
C THR A 72 1.53 23.38 5.10
N PRO A 73 2.75 23.92 4.91
CA PRO A 73 3.29 24.21 3.58
C PRO A 73 3.27 22.99 2.63
N ASP A 74 3.57 21.80 3.13
CA ASP A 74 3.54 20.55 2.35
C ASP A 74 2.12 20.18 1.91
N GLU A 75 1.11 20.37 2.76
CA GLU A 75 -0.29 20.12 2.40
C GLU A 75 -0.82 21.13 1.39
N ARG A 76 -0.34 22.39 1.45
CA ARG A 76 -0.62 23.41 0.43
C ARG A 76 -0.01 23.00 -0.91
N LEU A 77 1.26 22.61 -0.94
CA LEU A 77 1.93 22.10 -2.13
C LEU A 77 1.24 20.84 -2.68
N ALA A 78 0.83 19.92 -1.80
CA ALA A 78 0.08 18.73 -2.17
C ALA A 78 -1.26 19.06 -2.85
N ARG A 79 -1.97 20.10 -2.39
CA ARG A 79 -3.20 20.57 -3.02
C ARG A 79 -2.93 21.19 -4.39
N LEU A 80 -1.93 22.07 -4.50
CA LEU A 80 -1.52 22.67 -5.78
C LEU A 80 -1.05 21.60 -6.79
N ALA A 81 -0.34 20.59 -6.33
CA ALA A 81 0.13 19.49 -7.18
C ALA A 81 -1.00 18.63 -7.77
N ARG A 82 -2.24 18.66 -7.22
CA ARG A 82 -3.38 17.90 -7.79
C ARG A 82 -3.82 18.40 -9.16
N VAL A 83 -3.57 19.66 -9.48
CA VAL A 83 -3.94 20.24 -10.80
C VAL A 83 -2.89 20.01 -11.87
N VAL A 84 -1.73 19.44 -11.51
CA VAL A 84 -0.65 19.14 -12.45
C VAL A 84 -0.69 17.63 -12.76
N PRO A 85 -1.17 17.21 -13.95
CA PRO A 85 -1.45 15.81 -14.27
C PRO A 85 -0.24 14.88 -14.08
N ASP A 86 0.94 15.34 -14.48
CA ASP A 86 2.19 14.58 -14.44
C ASP A 86 3.04 14.85 -13.20
N SER A 87 2.44 15.43 -12.15
CA SER A 87 3.17 15.71 -10.92
C SER A 87 3.73 14.42 -10.30
N GLN A 88 5.06 14.39 -10.20
CA GLN A 88 5.83 13.37 -9.48
C GLN A 88 5.76 13.54 -7.96
N LEU A 89 5.01 14.52 -7.46
CA LEU A 89 4.83 14.76 -6.03
C LEU A 89 4.01 13.62 -5.41
N VAL A 90 4.72 12.56 -5.01
CA VAL A 90 4.16 11.40 -4.34
C VAL A 90 4.04 11.75 -2.85
N THR A 91 2.94 12.40 -2.49
CA THR A 91 2.65 12.65 -1.08
C THR A 91 2.38 11.34 -0.34
N ALA A 92 2.66 11.32 0.97
CA ALA A 92 2.25 10.22 1.84
C ALA A 92 0.75 9.89 1.68
N HIS A 93 -0.10 10.91 1.47
CA HIS A 93 -1.53 10.76 1.24
C HIS A 93 -1.88 10.11 -0.12
N ARG A 94 -1.13 10.38 -1.19
CA ARG A 94 -1.34 9.72 -2.50
C ARG A 94 -0.91 8.25 -2.44
N ARG A 95 0.17 7.93 -1.71
CA ARG A 95 0.57 6.54 -1.43
C ARG A 95 -0.51 5.78 -0.66
N THR A 96 -1.11 6.40 0.36
CA THR A 96 -2.17 5.75 1.13
C THR A 96 -3.46 5.58 0.33
N ALA A 97 -3.85 6.53 -0.53
CA ALA A 97 -5.05 6.38 -1.36
C ALA A 97 -4.96 5.20 -2.34
N ARG A 98 -3.83 5.06 -3.06
CA ARG A 98 -3.61 3.91 -3.96
C ARG A 98 -3.60 2.58 -3.20
N ARG A 99 -2.93 2.54 -2.05
CA ARG A 99 -2.91 1.35 -1.18
C ARG A 99 -4.30 0.98 -0.68
N LYS A 100 -5.07 1.96 -0.17
CA LYS A 100 -6.46 1.76 0.27
C LYS A 100 -7.33 1.21 -0.85
N LEU A 101 -7.19 1.74 -2.07
CA LEU A 101 -7.93 1.23 -3.22
C LEU A 101 -7.52 -0.21 -3.56
N ALA A 102 -6.23 -0.53 -3.55
CA ALA A 102 -5.76 -1.89 -3.79
C ALA A 102 -6.28 -2.89 -2.72
N ASP A 103 -6.27 -2.49 -1.45
CA ASP A 103 -6.80 -3.31 -0.35
C ASP A 103 -8.32 -3.51 -0.47
N LEU A 104 -9.07 -2.47 -0.86
CA LEU A 104 -10.52 -2.59 -1.11
C LEU A 104 -10.82 -3.53 -2.27
N ARG A 105 -10.07 -3.43 -3.37
CA ARG A 105 -10.21 -4.32 -4.53
C ARG A 105 -9.99 -5.77 -4.13
N ARG A 106 -8.86 -6.07 -3.49
CA ARG A 106 -8.55 -7.42 -3.01
C ARG A 106 -9.67 -8.01 -2.15
N ARG A 107 -10.21 -7.22 -1.21
CA ARG A 107 -11.34 -7.68 -0.36
C ARG A 107 -12.61 -7.94 -1.16
N LEU A 108 -12.93 -7.10 -2.15
CA LEU A 108 -14.08 -7.33 -3.02
C LEU A 108 -13.89 -8.61 -3.85
N ASP A 109 -12.66 -8.90 -4.27
CA ASP A 109 -12.32 -10.12 -5.00
C ASP A 109 -12.47 -11.37 -4.13
N GLU A 110 -12.07 -11.28 -2.86
CA GLU A 110 -12.25 -12.34 -1.86
C GLU A 110 -13.74 -12.59 -1.54
N LEU A 111 -14.56 -11.52 -1.47
CA LEU A 111 -15.98 -11.61 -1.13
C LEU A 111 -16.86 -12.04 -2.30
N VAL A 112 -16.52 -11.63 -3.54
CA VAL A 112 -17.30 -11.91 -4.75
C VAL A 112 -16.36 -12.44 -5.84
N PRO A 113 -16.08 -13.77 -5.85
CA PRO A 113 -15.15 -14.38 -6.79
C PRO A 113 -15.79 -14.60 -8.16
N ASP A 114 -16.31 -13.54 -8.77
CA ASP A 114 -16.79 -13.51 -10.15
C ASP A 114 -15.98 -12.52 -10.98
N ASP A 115 -15.05 -13.04 -11.77
CA ASP A 115 -14.13 -12.28 -12.62
C ASP A 115 -14.79 -11.51 -13.76
N ARG A 116 -16.08 -11.74 -14.01
CA ARG A 116 -16.86 -10.98 -15.00
C ARG A 116 -17.38 -9.65 -14.45
N LEU A 117 -17.41 -9.50 -13.14
CA LEU A 117 -17.89 -8.28 -12.47
C LEU A 117 -16.75 -7.32 -12.19
N SER A 118 -16.94 -6.05 -12.56
CA SER A 118 -16.09 -4.96 -12.06
C SER A 118 -16.27 -4.78 -10.54
N HIS A 119 -15.28 -4.20 -9.87
CA HIS A 119 -15.35 -3.92 -8.42
C HIS A 119 -16.60 -3.11 -8.00
N ALA A 120 -17.05 -2.18 -8.84
CA ALA A 120 -18.28 -1.43 -8.58
C ALA A 120 -19.52 -2.34 -8.67
N GLN A 121 -19.59 -3.19 -9.69
CA GLN A 121 -20.66 -4.19 -9.81
C GLN A 121 -20.63 -5.23 -8.68
N ARG A 122 -19.45 -5.60 -8.16
CA ARG A 122 -19.32 -6.46 -6.98
C ARG A 122 -19.94 -5.80 -5.74
N LEU A 123 -19.76 -4.49 -5.57
CA LEU A 123 -20.39 -3.75 -4.49
C LEU A 123 -21.92 -3.71 -4.63
N GLU A 124 -22.42 -3.39 -5.82
CA GLU A 124 -23.86 -3.41 -6.11
C GLU A 124 -24.45 -4.82 -5.91
N TRP A 125 -23.71 -5.86 -6.29
CA TRP A 125 -24.10 -7.24 -6.06
C TRP A 125 -24.25 -7.54 -4.56
N LEU A 126 -23.29 -7.11 -3.73
CA LEU A 126 -23.37 -7.27 -2.26
C LEU A 126 -24.60 -6.55 -1.68
N VAL A 127 -24.88 -5.32 -2.14
CA VAL A 127 -26.08 -4.56 -1.73
C VAL A 127 -27.34 -5.32 -2.12
N SER A 128 -27.43 -5.77 -3.38
CA SER A 128 -28.56 -6.56 -3.87
C SER A 128 -28.77 -7.85 -3.07
N ARG A 129 -27.69 -8.45 -2.56
CA ARG A 129 -27.77 -9.65 -1.73
C ARG A 129 -28.41 -9.36 -0.37
N VAL A 130 -28.08 -8.22 0.24
CA VAL A 130 -28.72 -7.76 1.48
C VAL A 130 -30.20 -7.45 1.23
N ASP A 131 -30.52 -6.81 0.11
CA ASP A 131 -31.91 -6.50 -0.26
C ASP A 131 -32.77 -7.75 -0.48
N GLN A 132 -32.19 -8.83 -1.00
CA GLN A 132 -32.87 -10.13 -1.12
C GLN A 132 -33.13 -10.79 0.24
N LEU A 133 -32.25 -10.58 1.22
CA LEU A 133 -32.39 -11.14 2.57
C LEU A 133 -33.40 -10.34 3.39
N VAL A 134 -33.49 -9.03 3.17
CA VAL A 134 -34.38 -8.12 3.90
C VAL A 134 -35.15 -7.24 2.93
N SER A 135 -36.39 -7.66 2.67
CA SER A 135 -37.34 -6.92 1.84
C SER A 135 -37.75 -5.60 2.50
N GLY A 136 -38.05 -4.60 1.66
CA GLY A 136 -38.59 -3.31 2.07
C GLY A 136 -37.64 -2.12 1.87
N GLU A 137 -38.20 -0.92 1.93
CA GLU A 137 -37.50 0.36 1.75
C GLU A 137 -36.82 0.82 3.04
N ARG A 138 -35.89 -0.01 3.55
CA ARG A 138 -35.05 0.34 4.69
C ARG A 138 -33.65 0.73 4.23
N ARG A 139 -32.94 1.53 5.03
CA ARG A 139 -31.53 1.83 4.75
C ARG A 139 -30.71 0.55 4.89
N LEU A 140 -29.63 0.42 4.11
CA LEU A 140 -28.77 -0.77 4.12
C LEU A 140 -28.30 -1.15 5.55
N ILE A 141 -27.95 -0.15 6.37
CA ILE A 141 -27.54 -0.37 7.77
C ILE A 141 -28.65 -1.04 8.59
N GLU A 142 -29.90 -0.58 8.45
CA GLU A 142 -31.04 -1.14 9.18
C GLU A 142 -31.34 -2.58 8.71
N LYS A 143 -31.11 -2.87 7.42
CA LYS A 143 -31.21 -4.23 6.88
C LYS A 143 -30.14 -5.14 7.49
N LEU A 144 -28.89 -4.69 7.55
CA LEU A 144 -27.79 -5.41 8.19
C LEU A 144 -28.06 -5.68 9.68
N GLU A 145 -28.53 -4.67 10.42
CA GLU A 145 -28.94 -4.84 11.83
C GLU A 145 -30.07 -5.87 11.99
N SER A 146 -31.00 -5.94 11.04
CA SER A 146 -32.11 -6.90 11.11
C SER A 146 -31.70 -8.36 10.87
N ILE A 147 -30.53 -8.60 10.26
CA ILE A 147 -29.93 -9.94 10.10
C ILE A 147 -28.86 -10.23 11.15
N GLY A 148 -28.77 -9.41 12.21
CA GLY A 148 -27.87 -9.61 13.33
C GLY A 148 -26.47 -9.01 13.17
N ASP A 149 -26.22 -8.25 12.10
CA ASP A 149 -24.96 -7.53 11.89
C ASP A 149 -25.04 -6.14 12.56
N TYR A 150 -24.85 -6.15 13.89
CA TYR A 150 -24.82 -4.95 14.71
C TYR A 150 -23.41 -4.36 14.72
N ARG A 151 -23.26 -3.07 14.40
CA ARG A 151 -21.97 -2.35 14.40
C ARG A 151 -21.33 -2.18 15.79
N ASP A 152 -21.92 -2.73 16.84
CA ASP A 152 -21.48 -2.56 18.23
C ASP A 152 -20.15 -3.28 18.53
N THR A 153 -19.67 -4.18 17.67
CA THR A 153 -18.46 -4.97 17.95
C THR A 153 -17.13 -4.34 17.54
N ASP A 154 -17.08 -3.37 16.61
CA ASP A 154 -15.78 -2.90 16.06
C ASP A 154 -15.45 -1.42 16.26
N ILE A 155 -16.41 -0.55 16.65
CA ILE A 155 -16.13 0.88 16.88
C ILE A 155 -16.78 1.42 18.17
N GLY A 156 -17.46 0.57 18.95
CA GLY A 156 -17.97 0.93 20.29
C GLY A 156 -19.01 2.05 20.33
N VAL A 157 -19.68 2.37 19.22
CA VAL A 157 -20.72 3.41 19.18
C VAL A 157 -21.91 2.92 18.37
N SER A 158 -22.98 2.55 19.08
CA SER A 158 -24.27 2.28 18.47
C SER A 158 -24.91 3.60 17.98
N PRO A 159 -25.39 3.68 16.73
CA PRO A 159 -26.10 4.86 16.21
C PRO A 159 -27.39 5.21 16.99
N ARG A 160 -27.84 4.34 17.90
CA ARG A 160 -29.11 4.47 18.63
C ARG A 160 -29.03 5.31 19.90
N HIS A 161 -27.87 5.85 20.27
CA HIS A 161 -27.70 6.67 21.49
C HIS A 161 -27.82 8.19 21.27
N TRP A 162 -28.29 8.66 20.11
CA TRP A 162 -28.46 10.11 19.84
C TRP A 162 -29.87 10.67 20.11
N LYS A 163 -30.71 9.94 20.86
CA LYS A 163 -32.02 10.46 21.30
C LYS A 163 -31.93 11.17 22.64
#